data_AF-A0A528IA78-F1
#
_entry.id   AF-A0A528IA78-F1
#
_cell.length_a   1.000
_cell.length_b   1.000
_cell.length_c   1.000
_cell.angle_alpha   90.00
_cell.angle_beta   90.00
_cell.angle_gamma   90.00
#
_symmetry.space_group_name_H-M   'P 1'
#
loop_
_entity.id
_entity.type
_entity.pdbx_description
1 polymer ?
#
loop_
_entity_poly.entity_id
_entity_poly.type
_entity_poly.pdbx_seq_one_letter_code
_entity_poly.pdbx_strand_id
1 'polypeptide(L)'
;VLVDLTARAERIAVSQQRTVLTLTAATGGRTVLASTLQFNHSENPRQVSPQLPDKIFRDEAGLIAKVSPGPYLFTIGPGDAEGIEMRAVDLVLRSGVGEVDQRAQPVGFSLMAVGLIGLVLALRYGGRRPQDPNSQPPPPRWGRGSN
;
A
#
# COMPACT_ATOMS: atom_id res chain seq x y z
N VAL A 1 -1.53 -1.71 -13.66
CA VAL A 1 -0.37 -2.66 -13.55
C VAL A 1 0.82 -1.87 -13.07
N LEU A 2 1.38 -2.28 -11.94
CA LEU A 2 2.62 -1.74 -11.40
C LEU A 2 3.80 -2.35 -12.16
N VAL A 3 4.77 -1.51 -12.49
CA VAL A 3 5.97 -1.88 -13.23
C VAL A 3 7.16 -1.71 -12.31
N ASP A 4 7.79 -2.83 -11.99
CA ASP A 4 9.00 -2.87 -11.18
C ASP A 4 10.19 -3.27 -12.05
N LEU A 5 11.35 -2.70 -11.74
CA LEU A 5 12.62 -3.21 -12.22
C LEU A 5 13.46 -3.76 -11.07
N THR A 6 14.05 -4.92 -11.32
CA THR A 6 15.08 -5.51 -10.47
C THR A 6 16.37 -5.58 -11.27
N ALA A 7 17.46 -5.02 -10.76
CA ALA A 7 18.77 -5.03 -11.41
C ALA A 7 19.78 -5.79 -10.56
N ARG A 8 20.70 -6.50 -11.23
CA ARG A 8 21.85 -7.16 -10.59
C ARG A 8 23.14 -6.46 -10.99
N ALA A 9 23.91 -6.02 -10.00
CA ALA A 9 25.18 -5.33 -10.20
C ALA A 9 26.16 -5.61 -9.03
N GLU A 10 27.46 -5.57 -9.32
CA GLU A 10 28.53 -5.74 -8.31
C GLU A 10 28.62 -4.52 -7.37
N ARG A 11 28.43 -3.33 -7.94
CA ARG A 11 28.39 -2.07 -7.18
C ARG A 11 27.47 -1.07 -7.88
N ILE A 12 26.38 -0.69 -7.22
CA ILE A 12 25.74 0.59 -7.48
C ILE A 12 26.23 1.51 -6.37
N ALA A 13 27.01 2.52 -6.71
CA ALA A 13 27.41 3.52 -5.73
C ALA A 13 26.14 4.25 -5.25
N VAL A 14 25.64 3.88 -4.07
CA VAL A 14 24.43 4.40 -3.39
C VAL A 14 24.45 5.93 -3.14
N SER A 15 25.46 6.63 -3.64
CA SER A 15 25.81 8.02 -3.29
C SER A 15 25.51 9.04 -4.39
N GLN A 16 25.02 8.63 -5.57
CA GLN A 16 24.78 9.60 -6.65
C GLN A 16 23.30 9.65 -7.02
N GLN A 17 22.69 10.83 -6.89
CA GLN A 17 21.36 11.19 -7.39
C GLN A 17 21.29 11.18 -8.94
N ARG A 18 21.93 10.19 -9.56
CA ARG A 18 22.03 10.03 -11.01
C ARG A 18 21.13 8.89 -11.43
N THR A 19 20.55 9.04 -12.61
CA THR A 19 19.72 8.03 -13.24
C THR A 19 20.61 6.90 -13.71
N VAL A 20 20.32 5.68 -13.25
CA VAL A 20 21.03 4.47 -13.67
C VAL A 20 20.40 3.90 -14.94
N LEU A 21 19.07 3.87 -14.98
CA LEU A 21 18.30 3.37 -16.13
C LEU A 21 17.13 4.30 -16.45
N THR A 22 16.80 4.37 -17.73
CA THR A 22 15.54 4.92 -18.22
C THR A 22 14.63 3.77 -18.64
N LEU A 23 13.34 3.88 -18.30
CA LEU A 23 12.31 2.96 -18.75
C LEU A 23 11.22 3.73 -19.47
N THR A 24 10.89 3.31 -20.68
CA THR A 24 9.71 3.80 -21.41
C THR A 24 8.81 2.63 -21.76
N ALA A 25 7.50 2.76 -21.52
CA ALA A 25 6.49 1.82 -22.00
C ALA A 25 5.60 2.51 -23.03
N ALA A 26 5.36 1.86 -24.16
CA ALA A 26 4.50 2.35 -25.22
C ALA A 26 3.51 1.27 -25.69
N THR A 27 2.32 1.71 -26.08
CA THR A 27 1.31 0.85 -26.72
C THR A 27 0.56 1.65 -27.78
N GLY A 28 0.21 1.03 -28.90
CA GLY A 28 -0.48 1.70 -30.00
C GLY A 28 0.23 2.97 -30.50
N GLY A 29 1.57 3.00 -30.46
CA GLY A 29 2.38 4.15 -30.86
C GLY A 29 2.39 5.34 -29.88
N ARG A 30 1.83 5.18 -28.66
CA ARG A 30 1.82 6.22 -27.62
C ARG A 30 2.58 5.76 -26.38
N THR A 31 3.35 6.66 -25.81
CA THR A 31 4.00 6.46 -24.51
C THR A 31 2.95 6.50 -23.40
N VAL A 32 2.96 5.47 -22.55
CA VAL A 32 2.05 5.31 -21.40
C VAL A 32 2.78 5.33 -20.06
N LEU A 33 4.10 5.14 -20.08
CA LEU A 33 4.97 5.28 -18.91
C LEU A 33 6.34 5.76 -19.38
N ALA A 34 6.93 6.70 -18.65
CA ALA A 34 8.32 7.10 -18.80
C ALA A 34 8.87 7.35 -17.39
N SER A 35 9.98 6.71 -17.05
CA SER A 35 10.54 6.75 -15.70
C SER A 35 12.05 6.67 -15.70
N THR A 36 12.65 7.29 -14.69
CA THR A 36 14.08 7.26 -14.40
C THR A 36 14.30 6.47 -13.12
N LEU A 37 15.20 5.49 -13.17
CA LEU A 37 15.48 4.57 -12.07
C LEU A 37 16.85 4.88 -11.49
N GLN A 38 16.89 5.06 -10.18
CA GLN A 38 18.10 5.46 -9.44
C GLN A 38 18.59 4.34 -8.52
N PHE A 39 17.75 3.34 -8.22
CA PHE A 39 18.07 2.21 -7.33
C PHE A 39 18.54 2.62 -5.92
N ASN A 40 18.20 3.84 -5.50
CA ASN A 40 18.55 4.43 -4.21
C ASN A 40 17.56 4.13 -3.08
N HIS A 41 16.34 3.69 -3.41
CA HIS A 41 15.28 3.42 -2.42
C HIS A 41 15.41 2.07 -1.69
N SER A 42 16.37 1.20 -2.05
CA SER A 42 16.62 -0.03 -1.30
C SER A 42 17.63 0.24 -0.18
N GLU A 43 17.16 0.66 1.00
CA GLU A 43 18.01 0.82 2.20
C GLU A 43 18.74 -0.49 2.58
N ASN A 44 18.29 -1.64 2.09
CA ASN A 44 18.96 -2.94 2.21
C ASN A 44 18.88 -3.73 0.88
N PRO A 45 19.84 -3.57 -0.05
CA PRO A 45 19.89 -4.41 -1.24
C PRO A 45 20.10 -5.87 -0.83
N ARG A 46 19.28 -6.78 -1.40
CA ARG A 46 19.34 -8.20 -1.04
C ARG A 46 20.59 -8.82 -1.64
N GLN A 47 21.38 -9.48 -0.81
CA GLN A 47 22.55 -10.22 -1.26
C GLN A 47 22.11 -11.58 -1.83
N VAL A 48 22.57 -11.93 -3.03
CA VAL A 48 22.20 -13.20 -3.71
C VAL A 48 22.77 -14.39 -2.95
N SER A 49 23.98 -14.24 -2.41
CA SER A 49 24.67 -15.23 -1.59
C SER A 49 25.79 -14.54 -0.81
N PRO A 50 26.09 -14.93 0.44
CA PRO A 50 27.23 -14.38 1.20
C PRO A 50 28.60 -14.56 0.50
N GLN A 51 28.67 -15.51 -0.44
CA GLN A 51 29.90 -15.88 -1.16
C GLN A 51 30.08 -15.11 -2.48
N LEU A 52 29.05 -14.44 -2.99
CA LEU A 52 29.08 -13.68 -4.23
C LEU A 52 29.02 -12.18 -3.92
N PRO A 53 29.84 -11.35 -4.61
CA PRO A 53 29.81 -9.90 -4.41
C PRO A 53 28.54 -9.25 -4.99
N ASP A 54 27.80 -9.95 -5.84
CA ASP A 54 26.60 -9.46 -6.52
C ASP A 54 25.49 -9.05 -5.54
N LYS A 55 24.98 -7.82 -5.72
CA LYS A 55 23.84 -7.28 -4.98
C LYS A 55 22.64 -7.11 -5.91
N ILE A 56 21.45 -7.43 -5.38
CA ILE A 56 20.19 -7.17 -6.07
C ILE A 56 19.65 -5.83 -5.61
N PHE A 57 19.45 -4.93 -6.55
CA PHE A 57 18.79 -3.65 -6.36
C PHE A 57 17.41 -3.68 -7.00
N ARG A 58 16.43 -3.08 -6.33
CA ARG A 58 15.05 -3.00 -6.83
C ARG A 58 14.58 -1.56 -6.77
N ASP A 59 13.92 -1.14 -7.83
CA ASP A 59 13.32 0.19 -7.94
C ASP A 59 11.97 0.09 -8.68
N GLU A 60 11.03 0.96 -8.36
CA GLU A 60 9.68 0.94 -8.93
C GLU A 60 9.56 2.01 -10.01
N ALA A 61 9.32 1.60 -11.26
CA ALA A 61 9.24 2.54 -12.37
C ALA A 61 7.92 3.32 -12.39
N GLY A 62 6.86 2.77 -11.80
CA GLY A 62 5.58 3.43 -11.64
C GLY A 62 4.39 2.58 -12.06
N LEU A 63 3.21 3.21 -12.14
CA LEU A 63 1.94 2.55 -12.40
C LEU A 63 1.40 2.89 -13.79
N ILE A 64 1.09 1.86 -14.58
CA ILE A 64 0.21 1.99 -15.75
C ILE A 64 -1.23 1.87 -15.24
N ALA A 65 -1.89 3.02 -15.02
CA ALA A 65 -3.21 3.09 -14.38
C ALA A 65 -4.31 2.41 -15.20
N LYS A 66 -4.33 2.61 -16.52
CA LYS A 66 -5.28 1.95 -17.41
C LYS A 66 -4.56 1.06 -18.42
N VAL A 67 -4.82 -0.23 -18.35
CA VAL A 67 -4.28 -1.21 -19.30
C VAL A 67 -5.29 -1.43 -20.42
N SER A 68 -4.87 -1.14 -21.64
CA SER A 68 -5.65 -1.41 -22.85
C SER A 68 -5.27 -2.79 -23.40
N PRO A 69 -6.20 -3.54 -23.99
CA PRO A 69 -5.86 -4.76 -24.71
C PRO A 69 -4.88 -4.48 -25.85
N GLY A 70 -3.82 -5.28 -25.96
CA GLY A 70 -2.84 -5.16 -27.03
C GLY A 70 -1.40 -5.31 -26.56
N PRO A 71 -0.43 -5.27 -27.48
CA PRO A 71 0.99 -5.37 -27.16
C PRO A 71 1.50 -4.08 -26.50
N TYR A 72 2.43 -4.27 -25.56
CA TYR A 72 3.21 -3.20 -24.93
C TYR A 72 4.68 -3.40 -25.26
N LEU A 73 5.36 -2.32 -25.63
CA LEU A 73 6.80 -2.30 -25.84
C LEU A 73 7.45 -1.56 -24.67
N PHE A 74 8.31 -2.26 -23.94
CA PHE A 74 9.14 -1.68 -22.89
C PHE A 74 10.55 -1.49 -23.41
N THR A 75 11.04 -0.25 -23.39
CA THR A 75 12.40 0.10 -23.80
C THR A 75 13.18 0.53 -22.57
N ILE A 76 14.27 -0.19 -22.29
CA ILE A 76 15.19 0.09 -21.19
C ILE A 76 16.47 0.65 -21.81
N GLY A 77 16.92 1.80 -21.32
CA GLY A 77 18.14 2.45 -21.77
C GLY A 77 19.05 2.86 -20.60
N PRO A 78 20.35 3.07 -20.85
CA PRO A 78 21.24 3.63 -19.84
C PRO A 78 20.81 5.03 -19.43
N GLY A 79 21.04 5.39 -18.16
CA GLY A 79 20.93 6.75 -17.67
C GLY A 79 22.25 7.53 -17.75
N ASP A 80 22.38 8.56 -16.92
CA ASP A 80 23.56 9.43 -16.81
C ASP A 80 24.58 8.98 -15.73
N ALA A 81 24.30 7.87 -15.05
CA ALA A 81 25.25 7.26 -14.13
C ALA A 81 26.34 6.49 -14.89
N GLU A 82 27.60 6.85 -14.61
CA GLU A 82 28.78 6.21 -15.20
C GLU A 82 29.38 5.16 -14.26
N GLY A 83 30.14 4.20 -14.82
CA GLY A 83 30.88 3.21 -14.04
C GLY A 83 30.02 2.12 -13.37
N ILE A 84 28.78 1.92 -13.83
CA ILE A 84 27.90 0.86 -13.35
C ILE A 84 27.90 -0.28 -14.37
N GLU A 85 28.56 -1.39 -14.05
CA GLU A 85 28.46 -2.62 -14.83
C GLU A 85 27.16 -3.35 -14.46
N MET A 86 26.11 -3.13 -15.25
CA MET A 86 24.85 -3.87 -15.13
C MET A 86 24.98 -5.24 -15.77
N ARG A 87 24.79 -6.30 -14.96
CA ARG A 87 24.89 -7.69 -15.42
C ARG A 87 23.57 -8.22 -15.94
N ALA A 88 22.46 -7.86 -15.30
CA ALA A 88 21.11 -8.26 -15.71
C ALA A 88 20.06 -7.26 -15.22
N VAL A 89 18.98 -7.13 -15.98
CA VAL A 89 17.80 -6.33 -15.64
C VAL A 89 16.56 -7.19 -15.83
N ASP A 90 15.81 -7.40 -14.75
CA ASP A 90 14.55 -8.12 -14.72
C ASP A 90 13.40 -7.09 -14.64
N LEU A 91 12.51 -7.11 -15.63
CA LEU A 91 11.26 -6.34 -15.66
C LEU A 91 10.14 -7.19 -15.05
N VAL A 92 9.50 -6.70 -13.99
CA VAL A 92 8.41 -7.39 -13.30
C VAL A 92 7.12 -6.57 -13.40
N LEU A 93 6.07 -7.17 -13.97
CA LEU A 93 4.75 -6.56 -14.07
C LEU A 93 3.84 -7.15 -12.99
N ARG A 94 3.33 -6.31 -12.09
CA ARG A 94 2.42 -6.70 -11.01
C ARG A 94 1.04 -6.09 -11.22
N SER A 95 0.00 -6.89 -11.36
CA SER A 95 -1.40 -6.43 -11.40
C SER A 95 -2.03 -6.41 -10.00
N GLY A 96 -3.05 -5.59 -9.78
CA GLY A 96 -3.82 -5.58 -8.53
C GLY A 96 -3.14 -4.91 -7.32
N VAL A 97 -2.06 -4.17 -7.55
CA VAL A 97 -1.35 -3.44 -6.49
C VAL A 97 -1.99 -2.05 -6.32
N GLY A 98 -2.56 -1.77 -5.16
CA GLY A 98 -2.98 -0.41 -4.75
C GLY A 98 -4.35 0.09 -5.24
N GLU A 99 -5.05 -0.61 -6.12
CA GLU A 99 -6.43 -0.25 -6.47
C GLU A 99 -7.39 -0.85 -5.44
N VAL A 100 -7.97 0.00 -4.59
CA VAL A 100 -9.16 -0.38 -3.82
C VAL A 100 -10.23 -0.74 -4.83
N ASP A 101 -10.69 -2.00 -4.81
CA ASP A 101 -11.76 -2.45 -5.70
C ASP A 101 -12.95 -1.49 -5.54
N GLN A 102 -13.31 -0.78 -6.62
CA GLN A 102 -14.45 0.15 -6.61
C GLN A 102 -15.75 -0.55 -6.23
N ARG A 103 -15.83 -1.88 -6.42
CA ARG A 103 -16.97 -2.69 -5.98
C ARG A 103 -17.02 -2.88 -4.45
N ALA A 104 -15.90 -2.70 -3.76
CA ALA A 104 -15.83 -2.74 -2.30
C ALA A 104 -16.21 -1.40 -1.64
N GLN A 105 -16.16 -0.28 -2.38
CA GLN A 105 -16.53 1.04 -1.84
C GLN A 105 -17.99 1.09 -1.32
N PRO A 106 -19.01 0.59 -2.03
CA PRO A 106 -20.39 0.56 -1.53
C PRO A 106 -20.53 -0.29 -0.24
N VAL A 107 -19.77 -1.38 -0.13
CA VAL A 107 -19.78 -2.25 1.05
C VAL A 107 -19.20 -1.53 2.26
N GLY A 108 -18.09 -0.82 2.07
CA GLY A 108 -17.47 0.00 3.11
C GLY A 108 -18.42 1.08 3.65
N PHE A 109 -19.09 1.81 2.76
CA PHE A 109 -20.09 2.81 3.16
C PHE A 109 -21.29 2.18 3.89
N SER A 110 -21.75 1.01 3.45
CA SER A 110 -22.85 0.30 4.10
C SER A 110 -22.48 -0.12 5.53
N LEU A 111 -21.26 -0.63 5.73
CA LEU A 111 -20.77 -0.99 7.07
C LEU A 111 -20.59 0.24 7.97
N MET A 112 -20.09 1.36 7.45
CA MET A 112 -20.04 2.62 8.20
C MET A 112 -21.44 3.10 8.61
N ALA A 113 -22.42 3.04 7.70
CA ALA A 113 -23.79 3.43 7.99
C ALA A 113 -24.43 2.54 9.07
N VAL A 114 -24.27 1.21 8.97
CA VAL A 114 -24.76 0.27 9.98
C VAL A 114 -24.11 0.52 11.33
N GLY A 115 -22.78 0.73 11.36
CA GLY A 115 -22.05 1.06 12.59
C GLY A 115 -22.52 2.38 13.22
N LEU A 116 -22.76 3.41 12.41
CA LEU A 116 -23.25 4.70 12.87
C LEU A 116 -24.68 4.63 13.41
N ILE A 117 -25.56 3.87 12.75
CA ILE A 117 -26.92 3.61 13.25
C ILE A 117 -26.85 2.86 14.59
N GLY A 118 -26.04 1.82 14.69
CA GLY A 118 -25.83 1.07 15.93
C GLY A 118 -25.31 1.95 17.07
N LEU A 119 -24.34 2.83 16.77
CA LEU A 119 -23.80 3.80 17.74
C LEU A 119 -24.87 4.79 18.23
N VAL A 120 -25.67 5.35 17.31
CA VAL A 120 -26.76 6.28 17.67
C VAL A 120 -27.81 5.58 18.53
N LEU A 121 -28.18 4.34 18.18
CA LEU A 121 -29.13 3.56 18.97
C LEU A 121 -28.56 3.21 20.35
N ALA A 122 -27.28 2.85 20.44
CA ALA A 122 -26.62 2.57 21.72
C ALA A 122 -26.59 3.81 22.63
N LEU A 123 -26.30 5.00 22.08
CA LEU A 123 -26.34 6.25 22.85
C LEU A 123 -27.77 6.62 23.27
N ARG A 124 -28.77 6.38 22.41
CA ARG A 124 -30.17 6.71 22.69
C ARG A 124 -30.85 5.75 23.66
N TYR A 125 -30.50 4.47 23.63
CA TYR A 125 -31.20 3.42 24.39
C TYR A 125 -30.33 2.76 25.47
N GLY A 126 -29.01 2.86 25.42
CA GLY A 126 -28.07 2.30 26.40
C GLY A 126 -28.05 3.02 27.76
N GLY A 127 -28.71 4.17 27.87
CA GLY A 127 -28.92 4.87 29.15
C GLY A 127 -29.98 4.24 30.06
N ARG A 128 -30.73 3.22 29.59
CA ARG A 128 -31.65 2.47 30.45
C ARG A 128 -30.84 1.47 31.26
N ARG A 129 -30.40 1.88 32.45
CA ARG A 129 -29.95 0.96 33.50
C ARG A 129 -30.97 -0.18 33.61
N PRO A 130 -30.56 -1.45 33.50
CA PRO A 130 -31.42 -2.55 33.90
C PRO A 130 -31.92 -2.24 35.32
N GLN A 131 -33.23 -2.24 35.50
CA GLN A 131 -33.81 -2.18 36.84
C GLN A 131 -33.31 -3.45 37.54
N ASP A 132 -32.37 -3.31 38.47
CA ASP A 132 -31.83 -4.44 39.21
C ASP A 132 -33.00 -5.13 39.94
N PRO A 133 -33.37 -6.37 39.58
CA PRO A 133 -34.53 -7.06 40.15
C PRO A 133 -34.43 -7.25 41.66
N ASN A 134 -33.20 -7.15 42.22
CA ASN A 134 -32.92 -7.28 43.65
C ASN A 134 -32.91 -5.95 44.41
N SER A 135 -33.25 -4.83 43.76
CA SER A 135 -33.44 -3.55 44.46
C SER A 135 -34.78 -3.52 45.19
N GLN A 136 -34.94 -4.35 46.23
CA GLN A 136 -36.01 -4.12 47.20
C GLN A 136 -35.75 -2.76 47.88
N PRO A 137 -36.73 -1.85 47.90
CA PRO A 137 -36.57 -0.60 48.61
C PRO A 137 -36.26 -0.90 50.09
N PRO A 138 -35.34 -0.17 50.73
CA PRO A 138 -34.97 -0.43 52.11
C PRO A 138 -36.23 -0.42 52.98
N PRO A 139 -36.40 -1.41 53.89
CA PRO A 139 -37.63 -1.55 54.65
C PRO A 139 -37.91 -0.25 55.42
N PRO A 140 -39.17 0.21 55.44
CA PRO A 140 -39.53 1.45 56.10
C PRO A 140 -39.08 1.38 57.57
N ARG A 141 -38.33 2.40 58.01
CA ARG A 141 -37.93 2.52 59.41
C ARG A 141 -39.15 3.00 60.19
N TRP A 142 -39.80 2.08 60.88
CA TRP A 142 -40.88 2.44 61.80
C TRP A 142 -40.26 3.10 63.03
N GLY A 143 -40.65 4.35 63.30
CA GLY A 143 -40.26 5.08 64.51
C GLY A 143 -39.55 6.41 64.22
N ARG A 144 -40.36 7.48 64.10
CA ARG A 144 -40.15 8.95 64.20
C ARG A 144 -41.06 9.59 63.14
N GLY A 145 -42.23 10.16 63.38
CA GLY A 145 -42.90 10.73 64.56
C GLY A 145 -43.49 12.07 64.11
N SER A 146 -44.81 12.31 64.25
CA SER A 146 -45.38 13.66 64.32
C SER A 146 -46.83 13.64 64.81
N ASN A 147 -47.05 14.44 65.86
CA ASN A 147 -48.29 14.80 66.59
C ASN A 147 -48.84 13.80 67.59
#